data_AF-A0A0E0H338-F1
#
_entry.id   AF-A0A0E0H338-F1
#
_cell.length_a   1.000
_cell.length_b   1.000
_cell.length_c   1.000
_cell.angle_alpha   90.00
_cell.angle_beta   90.00
_cell.angle_gamma   90.00
#
_symmetry.space_group_name_H-M   'P 1'
#
loop_
_entity.id
_entity.type
_entity.pdbx_description
1 polymer ?
#
loop_
_entity_poly.entity_id
_entity_poly.type
_entity_poly.pdbx_seq_one_letter_code
_entity_poly.pdbx_strand_id
1 'polypeptide(L)'
;MATRPGPLTEWPWQWMGGYKYLVLAPVAMHTAHRLATKGWGDFDPAYTFMLPTLLLRMIHNQIWISLSRYQTARRKHLIVDRSLDFEQVDRQRSWDDQIILNGLLFYLGYAIIPNFRLMPV
;
A
#
# COMPACT_ATOMS: atom_id res chain seq x y z
N MET A 1 -16.30 -16.63 -10.93
CA MET A 1 -15.66 -15.38 -11.38
C MET A 1 -16.07 -15.14 -12.81
N ALA A 2 -16.17 -13.88 -13.24
CA ALA A 2 -16.44 -13.57 -14.64
C ALA A 2 -15.32 -14.18 -15.49
N THR A 3 -15.68 -14.95 -16.51
CA THR A 3 -14.73 -15.58 -17.44
C THR A 3 -13.99 -14.57 -18.32
N ARG A 4 -14.45 -13.32 -18.34
CA ARG A 4 -13.79 -12.18 -18.99
C ARG A 4 -13.85 -10.97 -18.05
N PRO A 5 -12.74 -10.63 -17.36
CA PRO A 5 -12.68 -9.38 -16.62
C PRO A 5 -12.80 -8.19 -17.60
N GLY A 6 -13.52 -7.15 -17.17
CA GLY A 6 -13.63 -5.90 -17.94
C GLY A 6 -12.37 -5.04 -17.82
N PRO A 7 -12.29 -3.92 -18.56
CA PRO A 7 -11.23 -2.94 -18.34
C PRO A 7 -11.23 -2.45 -16.87
N LEU A 8 -10.04 -2.17 -16.32
CA LEU A 8 -9.83 -1.74 -14.92
C LEU A 8 -10.16 -2.78 -13.84
N THR A 9 -10.43 -4.03 -14.21
CA THR A 9 -10.59 -5.12 -13.23
C THR A 9 -9.25 -5.52 -12.61
N GLU A 10 -8.14 -5.27 -13.33
CA GLU A 10 -6.79 -5.60 -12.91
C GLU A 10 -5.95 -4.35 -12.66
N TRP A 11 -4.98 -4.49 -11.77
CA TRP A 11 -4.05 -3.41 -11.44
C TRP A 11 -2.95 -3.28 -12.50
N PRO A 12 -2.44 -2.06 -12.77
CA PRO A 12 -1.39 -1.85 -13.78
C PRO A 12 -0.11 -2.66 -13.54
N TRP A 13 0.20 -2.99 -12.28
CA TRP A 13 1.36 -3.78 -11.85
C TRP A 13 1.00 -5.23 -11.49
N GLN A 14 -0.20 -5.71 -11.83
CA GLN A 14 -0.64 -7.06 -11.49
C GLN A 14 0.27 -8.13 -12.12
N TRP A 15 0.78 -7.86 -13.32
CA TRP A 15 1.75 -8.73 -14.01
C TRP A 15 3.09 -8.87 -13.25
N MET A 16 3.41 -7.98 -12.31
CA MET A 16 4.64 -8.03 -11.50
C MET A 16 4.51 -9.00 -10.31
N GLY A 17 3.31 -9.50 -10.01
CA GLY A 17 3.06 -10.42 -8.90
C GLY A 17 3.59 -9.88 -7.56
N GLY A 18 4.49 -10.62 -6.93
CA GLY A 18 5.12 -10.22 -5.66
C GLY A 18 6.04 -9.00 -5.74
N TYR A 19 6.48 -8.60 -6.94
CA TYR A 19 7.41 -7.49 -7.15
C TYR A 19 6.74 -6.14 -7.29
N LYS A 20 5.41 -6.05 -7.13
CA LYS A 20 4.65 -4.79 -7.25
C LYS A 20 5.17 -3.63 -6.39
N TYR A 21 5.83 -3.91 -5.27
CA TYR A 21 6.43 -2.88 -4.42
C TYR A 21 7.57 -2.11 -5.10
N LEU A 22 8.19 -2.67 -6.15
CA LEU A 22 9.20 -1.99 -6.95
C LEU A 22 8.65 -0.74 -7.66
N VAL A 23 7.33 -0.64 -7.84
CA VAL A 23 6.67 0.58 -8.34
C VAL A 23 7.00 1.80 -7.46
N LEU A 24 7.18 1.60 -6.15
CA LEU A 24 7.54 2.67 -5.21
C LEU A 24 9.06 2.87 -5.07
N ALA A 25 9.89 2.01 -5.67
CA ALA A 25 11.34 2.06 -5.50
C ALA A 25 11.99 3.38 -5.97
N PRO A 26 11.64 3.97 -7.13
CA PRO A 26 12.24 5.24 -7.58
C PRO A 26 12.02 6.37 -6.57
N VAL A 27 10.83 6.38 -5.95
CA VAL A 27 10.43 7.39 -4.99
C VAL A 27 11.09 7.18 -3.63
N ALA A 28 11.18 5.93 -3.18
CA ALA A 28 11.92 5.59 -1.96
C ALA A 28 13.40 5.98 -2.10
N MET A 29 14.01 5.68 -3.26
CA MET A 29 15.38 6.11 -3.58
C MET A 29 15.50 7.63 -3.65
N HIS A 30 14.55 8.34 -4.26
CA HIS A 30 14.57 9.81 -4.30
C HIS A 30 14.51 10.42 -2.89
N THR A 31 13.68 9.85 -2.02
CA THR A 31 13.56 10.25 -0.61
C THR A 31 14.87 10.01 0.15
N ALA A 32 15.47 8.83 0.01
CA ALA A 32 16.75 8.51 0.62
C ALA A 32 17.90 9.41 0.10
N HIS A 33 17.93 9.67 -1.20
CA HIS A 33 18.92 10.55 -1.81
C HIS A 33 18.79 11.99 -1.28
N ARG A 34 17.56 12.52 -1.13
CA ARG A 34 17.37 13.83 -0.51
C ARG A 34 17.83 13.86 0.95
N LEU A 35 17.64 12.77 1.69
CA LEU A 35 18.09 12.67 3.08
C LEU A 35 19.61 12.70 3.20
N ALA A 36 20.29 11.99 2.31
CA ALA A 36 21.73 11.99 2.25
C ALA A 36 22.33 13.33 1.80
N THR A 37 21.66 14.06 0.89
CA THR A 37 22.24 15.27 0.24
C THR A 37 21.87 16.59 0.90
N LYS A 38 20.65 16.75 1.43
CA LYS A 38 20.17 18.04 1.98
C LYS A 38 20.28 18.15 3.50
N GLY A 39 20.56 17.06 4.21
CA GLY A 39 20.59 17.03 5.66
C GLY A 39 19.20 17.26 6.29
N TRP A 40 19.08 17.03 7.60
CA TRP A 40 17.80 16.99 8.31
C TRP A 40 17.09 18.35 8.43
N GLY A 41 17.80 19.47 8.21
CA GLY A 41 17.27 20.82 8.46
C GLY A 41 16.38 21.41 7.38
N ASP A 42 16.41 20.85 6.15
CA ASP A 42 15.72 21.40 4.97
C ASP A 42 14.56 20.49 4.51
N PHE A 43 14.08 19.65 5.44
CA PHE A 43 13.09 18.63 5.15
C PHE A 43 11.67 19.17 5.22
N ASP A 44 10.95 19.02 4.11
CA ASP A 44 9.51 19.21 4.06
C ASP A 44 8.83 18.07 4.85
N PRO A 45 8.11 18.37 5.95
CA PRO A 45 7.45 17.36 6.76
C PRO A 45 6.50 16.50 5.93
N ALA A 46 5.74 17.10 4.99
CA ALA A 46 4.76 16.36 4.19
C ALA A 46 5.42 15.26 3.35
N TYR A 47 6.54 15.58 2.70
CA TYR A 47 7.28 14.63 1.87
C TYR A 47 7.97 13.54 2.71
N THR A 48 8.48 13.91 3.89
CA THR A 48 9.17 12.99 4.80
C THR A 48 8.21 11.97 5.39
N PHE A 49 7.04 12.42 5.84
CA PHE A 49 6.05 11.57 6.49
C PHE A 49 5.24 10.73 5.50
N MET A 50 5.27 11.01 4.19
CA MET A 50 4.60 10.16 3.18
C MET A 50 5.06 8.70 3.25
N LEU A 51 6.36 8.42 3.28
CA LEU A 51 6.85 7.03 3.31
C LEU A 51 6.49 6.31 4.62
N PRO A 52 6.79 6.87 5.82
CA PRO A 52 6.38 6.27 7.08
C PRO A 52 4.88 6.08 7.21
N THR A 53 4.05 7.01 6.73
CA THR A 53 2.58 6.88 6.80
C THR A 53 2.06 5.77 5.89
N LEU A 54 2.61 5.60 4.68
CA LEU A 54 2.29 4.47 3.81
C LEU A 54 2.67 3.13 4.46
N LEU A 55 3.86 3.03 5.05
CA LEU A 55 4.30 1.84 5.77
C LEU A 55 3.41 1.55 6.99
N LEU A 56 3.06 2.58 7.76
CA LEU A 56 2.18 2.43 8.91
C LEU A 56 0.80 1.92 8.50
N ARG A 57 0.24 2.40 7.39
CA ARG A 57 -1.02 1.87 6.84
C ARG A 57 -0.90 0.40 6.47
N MET A 58 0.23 0.01 5.88
CA MET A 58 0.47 -1.38 5.51
C MET A 58 0.56 -2.29 6.75
N ILE A 59 1.32 -1.87 7.77
CA ILE A 59 1.41 -2.59 9.05
C ILE A 59 0.04 -2.67 9.74
N HIS A 60 -0.67 -1.56 9.81
CA HIS A 60 -2.00 -1.49 10.42
C HIS A 60 -2.98 -2.47 9.78
N ASN A 61 -3.05 -2.49 8.44
CA ASN A 61 -3.89 -3.43 7.72
C ASN A 61 -3.47 -4.88 7.96
N GLN A 62 -2.16 -5.17 7.95
CA GLN A 62 -1.66 -6.51 8.22
C GLN A 62 -2.03 -7.00 9.63
N ILE A 63 -1.99 -6.11 10.64
CA ILE A 63 -2.44 -6.42 12.01
C ILE A 63 -3.93 -6.79 12.00
N TRP A 64 -4.78 -5.99 11.36
CA TRP A 64 -6.22 -6.26 11.32
C TRP A 64 -6.57 -7.54 10.55
N ILE A 65 -5.88 -7.80 9.43
CA ILE A 65 -6.03 -9.05 8.68
C ILE A 65 -5.63 -10.24 9.56
N SER A 66 -4.54 -10.12 10.31
CA SER A 66 -4.07 -11.19 11.18
C SER A 66 -5.04 -11.44 12.35
N LEU A 67 -5.56 -10.37 12.96
CA LEU A 67 -6.52 -10.45 14.06
C LEU A 67 -7.85 -11.06 13.61
N SER A 68 -8.38 -10.63 12.46
CA SER A 68 -9.63 -11.16 11.90
C SER A 68 -9.51 -12.63 11.51
N ARG A 69 -8.38 -13.03 10.90
CA ARG A 69 -8.09 -14.46 10.61
C ARG A 69 -7.95 -15.28 11.88
N TYR A 70 -7.27 -14.74 12.90
CA TYR A 70 -7.15 -15.41 14.19
C TYR A 70 -8.51 -15.65 14.85
N GLN A 71 -9.39 -14.64 14.84
CA GLN A 71 -10.75 -14.78 15.36
C GLN A 71 -11.58 -15.77 14.54
N THR A 72 -11.44 -15.76 13.21
CA THR A 72 -12.13 -16.72 12.31
C THR A 72 -11.65 -18.15 12.55
N ALA A 73 -10.37 -18.35 12.84
CA ALA A 73 -9.80 -19.66 13.15
C ALA A 73 -10.24 -20.17 14.54
N ARG A 74 -10.57 -19.28 15.48
CA ARG A 74 -11.19 -19.67 16.75
C ARG A 74 -12.62 -20.14 16.49
N ARG A 75 -12.85 -21.46 16.55
CA ARG A 75 -14.11 -22.18 16.24
C ARG A 75 -15.38 -21.72 17.00
N LYS A 76 -15.32 -20.68 17.84
CA LYS A 76 -16.44 -20.21 18.67
C LYS A 76 -17.56 -19.54 17.87
N HIS A 77 -17.27 -19.04 16.66
CA HIS A 77 -18.21 -18.29 15.82
C HIS A 77 -18.35 -18.85 14.38
N LEU A 78 -18.03 -20.13 14.17
CA LEU A 78 -18.18 -20.76 12.86
C LEU A 78 -19.66 -21.06 12.57
N ILE A 79 -20.17 -20.49 11.48
CA ILE A 79 -21.53 -20.79 10.96
C ILE A 79 -21.52 -22.12 10.20
N VAL A 80 -20.40 -22.45 9.54
CA VAL A 80 -20.19 -23.67 8.77
C VAL A 80 -18.84 -24.26 9.18
N ASP A 81 -18.78 -25.56 9.47
CA ASP A 81 -17.55 -26.27 9.82
C ASP A 81 -16.75 -26.60 8.54
N ARG A 82 -16.22 -25.56 7.89
CA ARG A 82 -15.33 -25.67 6.73
C ARG A 82 -14.04 -24.90 7.01
N SER A 83 -12.91 -25.47 6.59
CA SER A 83 -11.64 -24.76 6.55
C SER A 83 -11.68 -23.54 5.63
N LEU A 84 -10.83 -22.55 5.88
CA LEU A 84 -10.68 -21.42 4.98
C LEU A 84 -10.05 -21.88 3.65
N ASP A 85 -10.77 -21.73 2.54
CA ASP A 85 -10.27 -22.12 1.22
C ASP A 85 -9.06 -21.26 0.81
N PHE A 86 -7.97 -21.91 0.38
CA PHE A 86 -6.73 -21.20 -0.01
C PHE A 86 -6.97 -20.19 -1.13
N GLU A 87 -7.86 -20.51 -2.09
CA GLU A 87 -8.25 -19.56 -3.14
C GLU A 87 -8.87 -18.28 -2.57
N GLN A 88 -9.63 -18.37 -1.48
CA GLN A 88 -10.21 -17.19 -0.84
C GLN A 88 -9.11 -16.34 -0.20
N VAL A 89 -8.08 -16.97 0.36
CA VAL A 89 -6.92 -16.26 0.92
C VAL A 89 -6.16 -15.51 -0.18
N ASP A 90 -5.92 -16.16 -1.31
CA ASP A 90 -5.22 -15.55 -2.44
C ASP A 90 -6.00 -14.39 -3.06
N ARG A 91 -7.33 -14.49 -3.14
CA ARG A 91 -8.18 -13.37 -3.59
C ARG A 91 -8.15 -12.17 -2.66
N GLN A 92 -7.88 -12.39 -1.38
CA GLN A 92 -7.77 -11.32 -0.39
C GLN A 92 -6.36 -10.71 -0.33
N ARG A 93 -5.42 -11.18 -1.16
CA ARG A 93 -4.01 -10.74 -1.14
C ARG A 93 -3.77 -9.39 -1.83
N SER A 94 -4.72 -8.88 -2.61
CA SER A 94 -4.61 -7.62 -3.37
C SER A 94 -5.00 -6.36 -2.57
N TRP A 95 -5.06 -6.43 -1.24
CA TRP A 95 -5.50 -5.33 -0.38
C TRP A 95 -4.52 -4.15 -0.36
N ASP A 96 -3.24 -4.42 -0.65
CA ASP A 96 -2.10 -3.50 -0.66
C ASP A 96 -1.98 -2.71 -1.96
N ASP A 97 -2.64 -3.13 -3.05
CA ASP A 97 -2.56 -2.45 -4.34
C ASP A 97 -3.12 -1.01 -4.27
N GLN A 98 -4.17 -0.78 -3.46
CA GLN A 98 -4.69 0.57 -3.20
C GLN A 98 -3.67 1.45 -2.46
N ILE A 99 -2.84 0.88 -1.57
CA ILE A 99 -1.81 1.63 -0.85
C ILE A 99 -0.70 2.06 -1.82
N ILE A 100 -0.31 1.16 -2.73
CA ILE A 100 0.67 1.46 -3.78
C ILE A 100 0.17 2.59 -4.69
N LEU A 101 -1.09 2.51 -5.15
CA LEU A 101 -1.70 3.56 -5.98
C LEU A 101 -1.69 4.92 -5.26
N ASN A 102 -2.21 4.97 -4.03
CA ASN A 102 -2.28 6.22 -3.26
C ASN A 102 -0.89 6.79 -3.02
N GLY A 103 0.09 5.95 -2.67
CA GLY A 103 1.47 6.37 -2.52
C GLY A 103 2.01 7.01 -3.79
N LEU A 104 1.87 6.34 -4.94
CA LEU A 104 2.29 6.87 -6.23
C LEU A 104 1.65 8.23 -6.53
N LEU A 105 0.33 8.36 -6.33
CA LEU A 105 -0.41 9.60 -6.58
C LEU A 105 0.06 10.74 -5.67
N PHE A 106 0.30 10.49 -4.37
CA PHE A 106 0.80 11.51 -3.47
C PHE A 106 2.19 12.01 -3.85
N TYR A 107 3.08 11.10 -4.23
CA TYR A 107 4.43 11.46 -4.66
C TYR A 107 4.45 12.18 -6.01
N LEU A 108 3.63 11.75 -6.97
CA LEU A 108 3.46 12.46 -8.25
C LEU A 108 2.84 13.84 -8.03
N GLY A 109 1.80 13.94 -7.21
CA GLY A 109 1.17 15.21 -6.85
C GLY A 109 2.17 16.19 -6.25
N TYR A 110 3.00 15.73 -5.31
CA TYR A 110 4.05 16.54 -4.72
C TYR A 110 5.12 16.97 -5.73
N ALA A 111 5.46 16.13 -6.71
CA ALA A 111 6.46 16.44 -7.72
C ALA A 111 5.94 17.43 -8.80
N ILE A 112 4.67 17.30 -9.19
CA ILE A 112 4.07 18.07 -10.30
C ILE A 112 3.53 19.43 -9.82
N ILE A 113 3.04 19.51 -8.58
CA ILE A 113 2.37 20.71 -8.09
C ILE A 113 3.36 21.57 -7.30
N PRO A 114 3.84 22.70 -7.87
CA PRO A 114 4.92 23.49 -7.28
C PRO A 114 4.58 24.14 -5.93
N ASN A 115 3.28 24.28 -5.62
CA ASN A 115 2.80 24.96 -4.41
C ASN A 115 2.42 24.02 -3.25
N PHE A 116 2.66 22.71 -3.34
CA PHE A 116 2.36 21.81 -2.21
C PHE A 116 3.16 22.16 -0.95
N ARG A 117 4.38 22.68 -1.11
CA ARG A 117 5.24 23.13 0.00
C ARG A 117 4.72 24.38 0.73
N LEU A 118 3.81 25.12 0.08
CA LEU A 118 3.23 26.36 0.59
C LEU A 118 1.83 26.14 1.17
N MET A 119 1.31 24.91 1.11
CA MET A 119 0.03 24.59 1.73
C MET A 119 0.20 24.62 3.25
N PRO A 120 -0.69 25.33 3.98
CA PRO A 120 -0.67 25.30 5.43
C PRO A 120 -0.99 23.87 5.90
N VAL A 121 -0.15 23.36 6.80
CA VAL A 121 -0.35 22.09 7.52
C VAL A 121 -1.15 22.35 8.77
#